data_AF-A0A0F9DPD6-F1
#
_entry.id   AF-A0A0F9DPD6-F1
#
_cell.length_a   1.000
_cell.length_b   1.000
_cell.length_c   1.000
_cell.angle_alpha   90.00
_cell.angle_beta   90.00
_cell.angle_gamma   90.00
#
_symmetry.space_group_name_H-M   'P 1'
#
loop_
_entity.id
_entity.type
_entity.pdbx_description
1 polymer ?
#
loop_
_entity_poly.entity_id
_entity_poly.type
_entity_poly.pdbx_seq_one_letter_code
_entity_poly.pdbx_strand_id
1 'polypeptide(L)'
;MISLTPEDIAGRNCGYWARISKIRLGASVFSFIDHEYQIEPMEFTGRRKCVMKGTQGGFTEDEVLDSLHGMIHKLLLQGVLYLFPTTDDVGEFTKSRFNPLIAANREVIGKYVKSSGKGTDTVSLKKIHNAFLYLRGARLSQKISDVNESSKLKSIPVDRVIFDEVDHMSEDVIAKARGRYYDSPWQEEVFIGNPIIPGLGIDKQWQKSDQRHWWRKCSSCGKFTCAELFFIEDPERCVGIRSDGTGYIACKNCGREVFIKDGEWQPELKDNTNYMRGYRWSQ
;
A
#
# COMPACT_ATOMS: atom_id res chain seq x y z
N MET A 1 -9.36 28.82 -16.62
CA MET A 1 -8.84 27.65 -15.87
C MET A 1 -7.83 28.16 -14.87
N ILE A 2 -8.06 27.94 -13.58
CA ILE A 2 -7.06 28.28 -12.55
C ILE A 2 -5.93 27.26 -12.67
N SER A 3 -4.70 27.72 -12.91
CA SER A 3 -3.52 26.85 -12.91
C SER A 3 -3.20 26.47 -11.46
N LEU A 4 -3.07 25.16 -11.20
CA LEU A 4 -2.71 24.66 -9.87
C LEU A 4 -1.23 24.91 -9.61
N THR A 5 -0.90 25.40 -8.41
CA THR A 5 0.49 25.52 -7.95
C THR A 5 1.07 24.14 -7.60
N PRO A 6 2.41 23.97 -7.55
CA PRO A 6 3.02 22.75 -7.03
C PRO A 6 2.50 22.36 -5.64
N GLU A 7 2.24 23.33 -4.78
CA GLU A 7 1.68 23.13 -3.45
C GLU A 7 0.24 22.60 -3.49
N ASP A 8 -0.58 23.11 -4.42
CA ASP A 8 -1.95 22.60 -4.63
C ASP A 8 -1.95 21.13 -5.09
N ILE A 9 -1.02 20.76 -5.98
CA ILE A 9 -0.85 19.39 -6.46
C ILE A 9 -0.37 18.49 -5.31
N ALA A 10 0.65 18.94 -4.57
CA ALA A 10 1.17 18.22 -3.41
C ALA A 10 0.10 18.05 -2.33
N GLY A 11 -0.84 18.97 -2.18
CA GLY A 11 -1.96 18.80 -1.25
C GLY A 11 -2.95 17.69 -1.60
N ARG A 12 -2.87 17.12 -2.81
CA ARG A 12 -3.84 16.15 -3.33
C ARG A 12 -3.23 14.87 -3.89
N ASN A 13 -1.92 14.83 -4.10
CA ASN A 13 -1.21 13.69 -4.66
C ASN A 13 -0.04 13.31 -3.74
N CYS A 14 -0.17 12.18 -3.05
CA CYS A 14 0.82 11.70 -2.10
C CYS A 14 2.17 11.43 -2.76
N GLY A 15 2.20 10.76 -3.91
CA GLY A 15 3.45 10.46 -4.64
C GLY A 15 4.22 11.73 -5.03
N TYR A 16 3.50 12.74 -5.54
CA TYR A 16 4.07 14.04 -5.87
C TYR A 16 4.58 14.76 -4.60
N TRP A 17 3.77 14.80 -3.53
CA TRP A 17 4.15 15.38 -2.24
C TRP A 17 5.41 14.74 -1.67
N ALA A 18 5.48 13.40 -1.64
CA ALA A 18 6.61 12.66 -1.09
C ALA A 18 7.90 12.97 -1.86
N ARG A 19 7.81 13.04 -3.19
CA ARG A 19 8.93 13.39 -4.07
C ARG A 19 9.40 14.83 -3.88
N ILE A 20 8.50 15.83 -3.94
CA ILE A 20 8.91 17.24 -3.83
C ILE A 20 9.38 17.60 -2.42
N SER A 21 8.83 16.93 -1.40
CA SER A 21 9.23 17.11 -0.02
C SER A 21 10.53 16.38 0.33
N LYS A 22 11.08 15.60 -0.62
CA LYS A 22 12.29 14.80 -0.45
C LYS A 22 12.23 13.93 0.81
N ILE A 23 11.12 13.22 0.98
CA ILE A 23 10.91 12.37 2.16
C ILE A 23 12.07 11.39 2.29
N ARG A 24 12.73 11.40 3.45
CA ARG A 24 13.83 10.50 3.77
C ARG A 24 13.26 9.19 4.30
N LEU A 25 13.51 8.11 3.58
CA LEU A 25 13.25 6.74 4.01
C LEU A 25 14.49 6.19 4.73
N GLY A 26 14.42 4.94 5.22
CA GLY A 26 15.53 4.34 5.96
C GLY A 26 16.83 4.23 5.16
N ALA A 27 16.75 3.98 3.85
CA ALA A 27 17.92 3.75 2.99
C ALA A 27 18.24 4.91 2.02
N SER A 28 17.24 5.73 1.67
CA SER A 28 17.36 6.71 0.60
C SER A 28 16.30 7.81 0.72
N VAL A 29 16.37 8.81 -0.17
CA VAL A 29 15.26 9.75 -0.39
C VAL A 29 14.23 9.08 -1.30
N PHE A 30 12.95 9.24 -0.96
CA PHE A 30 11.83 8.72 -1.73
C PHE A 30 11.95 9.12 -3.22
N SER A 31 11.80 8.14 -4.09
CA SER A 31 11.84 8.27 -5.54
C SER A 31 11.07 7.12 -6.18
N PHE A 32 10.43 7.39 -7.31
CA PHE A 32 9.84 6.34 -8.15
C PHE A 32 10.84 5.70 -9.13
N ILE A 33 12.08 6.18 -9.16
CA ILE A 33 13.12 5.57 -10.01
C ILE A 33 13.30 4.11 -9.57
N ASP A 34 13.19 3.20 -10.53
CA ASP A 34 13.20 1.73 -10.35
C ASP A 34 12.00 1.18 -9.54
N HIS A 35 11.00 2.04 -9.27
CA HIS A 35 9.78 1.74 -8.52
C HIS A 35 8.55 2.33 -9.22
N GLU A 36 8.58 2.45 -10.55
CA GLU A 36 7.52 3.12 -11.32
C GLU A 36 6.15 2.43 -11.15
N TYR A 37 6.15 1.15 -10.75
CA TYR A 37 4.94 0.40 -10.41
C TYR A 37 4.17 0.96 -9.19
N GLN A 38 4.82 1.76 -8.33
CA GLN A 38 4.19 2.40 -7.17
C GLN A 38 3.40 3.66 -7.55
N ILE A 39 3.64 4.24 -8.73
CA ILE A 39 3.04 5.52 -9.14
C ILE A 39 1.50 5.45 -9.13
N GLU A 40 0.90 4.56 -9.92
CA GLU A 40 -0.57 4.49 -9.98
C GLU A 40 -1.21 4.11 -8.64
N PRO A 41 -0.72 3.11 -7.87
CA PRO A 41 -1.25 2.80 -6.55
C PRO A 41 -1.22 3.98 -5.56
N MET A 42 -0.20 4.83 -5.61
CA MET A 42 -0.08 6.04 -4.77
C MET A 42 -0.91 7.22 -5.26
N GLU A 43 -1.26 7.26 -6.54
CA GLU A 43 -2.11 8.30 -7.13
C GLU A 43 -3.60 7.92 -7.12
N PHE A 44 -3.91 6.69 -6.74
CA PHE A 44 -5.27 6.19 -6.70
C PHE A 44 -6.10 6.82 -5.57
N THR A 45 -7.17 7.52 -5.94
CA THR A 45 -8.10 8.19 -5.01
C THR A 45 -9.46 7.48 -4.91
N GLY A 46 -9.57 6.23 -5.38
CA GLY A 46 -10.81 5.47 -5.30
C GLY A 46 -10.96 4.76 -3.95
N ARG A 47 -12.15 4.18 -3.72
CA ARG A 47 -12.49 3.62 -2.40
C ARG A 47 -11.75 2.34 -2.04
N ARG A 48 -11.39 1.50 -3.02
CA ARG A 48 -10.81 0.19 -2.74
C ARG A 48 -9.62 -0.11 -3.63
N LYS A 49 -8.52 -0.50 -3.02
CA LYS A 49 -7.40 -1.12 -3.72
C LYS A 49 -6.91 -2.38 -3.02
N CYS A 50 -6.42 -3.33 -3.79
CA CYS A 50 -5.68 -4.47 -3.25
C CYS A 50 -4.33 -4.61 -3.96
N VAL A 51 -3.31 -5.00 -3.21
CA VAL A 51 -1.96 -5.24 -3.71
C VAL A 51 -1.54 -6.66 -3.35
N MET A 52 -1.58 -7.53 -4.35
CA MET A 52 -1.00 -8.87 -4.29
C MET A 52 0.48 -8.77 -4.67
N LYS A 53 1.37 -8.85 -3.69
CA LYS A 53 2.80 -8.58 -3.89
C LYS A 53 3.70 -9.74 -3.48
N GLY A 54 4.85 -9.83 -4.16
CA GLY A 54 6.03 -10.47 -3.60
C GLY A 54 6.60 -9.72 -2.38
N THR A 55 7.73 -10.17 -1.85
CA THR A 55 8.42 -9.47 -0.77
C THR A 55 9.13 -8.22 -1.31
N GLN A 56 9.41 -7.24 -0.44
CA GLN A 56 10.25 -6.07 -0.73
C GLN A 56 9.76 -5.09 -1.83
N GLY A 57 8.48 -5.11 -2.20
CA GLY A 57 7.91 -4.17 -3.19
C GLY A 57 7.54 -2.76 -2.69
N GLY A 58 7.91 -2.37 -1.46
CA GLY A 58 7.68 -1.01 -0.94
C GLY A 58 6.23 -0.55 -0.70
N PHE A 59 5.22 -1.38 -0.98
CA PHE A 59 3.81 -0.96 -0.86
C PHE A 59 3.36 -0.62 0.57
N THR A 60 3.93 -1.25 1.60
CA THR A 60 3.66 -0.86 3.00
C THR A 60 4.11 0.58 3.27
N GLU A 61 5.29 0.97 2.78
CA GLU A 61 5.78 2.35 2.84
C GLU A 61 4.86 3.31 2.10
N ASP A 62 4.35 2.93 0.93
CA ASP A 62 3.41 3.75 0.16
C ASP A 62 2.15 4.06 0.97
N GLU A 63 1.54 3.05 1.58
CA GLU A 63 0.31 3.22 2.37
C GLU A 63 0.54 4.03 3.65
N VAL A 64 1.75 3.96 4.23
CA VAL A 64 2.14 4.78 5.37
C VAL A 64 2.25 6.25 4.98
N LEU A 65 2.93 6.53 3.87
CA LEU A 65 3.06 7.89 3.34
C LEU A 65 1.71 8.46 2.95
N ASP A 66 0.87 7.66 2.29
CA ASP A 66 -0.47 8.07 1.84
C ASP A 66 -1.40 8.34 3.02
N SER A 67 -1.36 7.50 4.06
CA SER A 67 -2.09 7.75 5.31
C SER A 67 -1.63 9.04 6.00
N LEU A 68 -0.32 9.26 6.11
CA LEU A 68 0.23 10.48 6.69
C LEU A 68 -0.13 11.72 5.87
N HIS A 69 0.01 11.64 4.54
CA HIS A 69 -0.35 12.69 3.60
C HIS A 69 -1.81 13.08 3.75
N GLY A 70 -2.72 12.10 3.69
CA GLY A 70 -4.16 12.35 3.83
C GLY A 70 -4.52 12.99 5.17
N MET A 71 -3.87 12.60 6.27
CA MET A 71 -4.09 13.22 7.58
C MET A 71 -3.48 14.63 7.70
N ILE A 72 -2.28 14.86 7.14
CA ILE A 72 -1.59 16.16 7.15
C ILE A 72 -2.35 17.18 6.30
N HIS A 73 -2.82 16.77 5.13
CA HIS A 73 -3.55 17.62 4.18
C HIS A 73 -5.07 17.62 4.40
N LYS A 74 -5.54 17.06 5.52
CA LYS A 74 -6.96 17.11 5.96
C LYS A 74 -7.94 16.41 5.00
N LEU A 75 -7.46 15.39 4.28
CA LEU A 75 -8.27 14.50 3.44
C LEU A 75 -8.89 13.37 4.28
N LEU A 76 -8.19 12.91 5.33
CA LEU A 76 -8.61 11.83 6.24
C LEU A 76 -8.83 12.38 7.67
N LEU A 77 -9.95 13.07 7.87
CA LEU A 77 -10.28 13.81 9.09
C LEU A 77 -10.72 12.95 10.27
N GLN A 78 -11.40 11.82 10.02
CA GLN A 78 -11.78 10.85 11.05
C GLN A 78 -10.61 9.95 11.45
N GLY A 79 -9.57 9.90 10.61
CA GLY A 79 -8.35 9.16 10.88
C GLY A 79 -8.26 7.85 10.13
N VAL A 80 -7.27 7.04 10.52
CA VAL A 80 -6.86 5.84 9.78
C VAL A 80 -6.68 4.68 10.75
N LEU A 81 -7.19 3.51 10.39
CA LEU A 81 -6.93 2.26 11.08
C LEU A 81 -6.01 1.39 10.22
N TYR A 82 -4.83 1.10 10.72
CA TYR A 82 -3.85 0.26 10.06
C TYR A 82 -3.69 -1.05 10.84
N LEU A 83 -4.03 -2.16 10.20
CA LEU A 83 -4.03 -3.49 10.78
C LEU A 83 -2.81 -4.27 10.33
N PHE A 84 -2.18 -4.92 11.31
CA PHE A 84 -1.10 -5.88 11.15
C PHE A 84 -1.55 -7.25 11.66
N PRO A 85 -0.87 -8.36 11.31
CA PRO A 85 -1.26 -9.67 11.81
C PRO A 85 -1.32 -9.75 13.34
N THR A 86 -0.35 -9.17 14.04
CA THR A 86 -0.22 -9.23 15.50
C THR A 86 0.11 -7.88 16.15
N THR A 87 0.05 -7.83 17.49
CA THR A 87 0.49 -6.63 18.24
C THR A 87 2.01 -6.50 18.26
N ASP A 88 2.74 -7.60 18.14
CA ASP A 88 4.20 -7.58 18.11
C ASP A 88 4.69 -6.98 16.79
N ASP A 89 4.02 -7.31 15.67
CA ASP A 89 4.28 -6.69 14.36
C ASP A 89 4.09 -5.17 14.41
N VAL A 90 3.03 -4.70 15.09
CA VAL A 90 2.83 -3.24 15.33
C VAL A 90 4.01 -2.64 16.08
N GLY A 91 4.49 -3.34 17.11
CA GLY A 91 5.61 -2.92 17.94
C GLY A 91 6.91 -2.82 17.15
N GLU A 92 7.21 -3.83 16.35
CA GLU A 92 8.38 -3.86 15.48
C GLU A 92 8.30 -2.78 14.41
N PHE A 93 7.20 -2.75 13.64
CA PHE A 93 6.96 -1.78 12.58
C PHE A 93 7.11 -0.33 13.07
N THR A 94 6.53 -0.01 14.23
CA THR A 94 6.60 1.34 14.77
C THR A 94 8.03 1.73 15.15
N LYS A 95 8.79 0.81 15.75
CA LYS A 95 10.16 1.07 16.19
C LYS A 95 11.15 1.13 15.01
N SER A 96 11.01 0.23 14.05
CA SER A 96 11.99 0.04 12.97
C SER A 96 11.70 0.92 11.74
N ARG A 97 10.44 1.27 11.47
CA ARG A 97 10.05 2.04 10.27
C ARG A 97 9.40 3.37 10.61
N PHE A 98 8.33 3.37 11.39
CA PHE A 98 7.51 4.58 11.57
C PHE A 98 8.21 5.68 12.39
N ASN A 99 8.79 5.35 13.53
CA ASN A 99 9.50 6.33 14.37
C ASN A 99 10.74 6.91 13.65
N PRO A 100 11.59 6.10 12.97
CA PRO A 100 12.67 6.62 12.15
C PRO A 100 12.19 7.54 11.02
N LEU A 101 11.09 7.19 10.33
CA LEU A 101 10.48 8.03 9.29
C LEU A 101 10.10 9.42 9.84
N ILE A 102 9.44 9.47 11.00
CA ILE A 102 9.08 10.73 11.67
C ILE A 102 10.32 11.55 12.02
N ALA A 103 11.32 10.90 12.64
CA ALA A 103 12.53 11.57 13.09
C ALA A 103 13.34 12.16 11.93
N ALA A 104 13.47 11.41 10.83
CA ALA A 104 14.19 11.83 9.63
C ALA A 104 13.48 12.97 8.86
N ASN A 105 12.16 13.13 9.05
CA ASN A 105 11.32 14.07 8.33
C ASN A 105 10.60 15.06 9.26
N ARG A 106 11.33 15.62 10.24
CA ARG A 106 10.74 16.49 11.28
C ARG A 106 9.92 17.65 10.72
N GLU A 107 10.40 18.34 9.69
CA GLU A 107 9.74 19.54 9.15
C GLU A 107 8.55 19.26 8.22
N VAL A 108 8.40 18.03 7.74
CA VAL A 108 7.35 17.65 6.77
C VAL A 108 6.33 16.71 7.39
N ILE A 109 6.76 15.81 8.28
CA ILE A 109 5.90 14.83 8.95
C ILE A 109 5.88 15.12 10.45
N GLY A 110 7.05 15.17 11.10
CA GLY A 110 7.16 15.17 12.56
C GLY A 110 6.47 16.34 13.26
N LYS A 111 6.47 17.54 12.67
CA LYS A 111 5.79 18.72 13.22
C LYS A 111 4.26 18.55 13.35
N TYR A 112 3.69 17.61 12.61
CA TYR A 112 2.26 17.30 12.66
C TYR A 112 1.94 16.18 13.64
N VAL A 113 2.94 15.42 14.08
CA VAL A 113 2.80 14.36 15.08
C VAL A 113 2.79 15.01 16.47
N LYS A 114 1.62 15.09 17.11
CA LYS A 114 1.49 15.76 18.40
C LYS A 114 1.70 14.78 19.55
N SER A 115 2.73 15.04 20.35
CA SER A 115 2.88 14.47 21.69
C SER A 115 2.10 15.33 22.70
N SER A 116 0.77 15.32 22.68
CA SER A 116 0.02 16.14 23.66
C SER A 116 0.17 15.55 25.07
N GLY A 117 0.88 16.25 25.96
CA GLY A 117 0.84 16.29 27.45
C GLY A 117 0.84 14.99 28.27
N LYS A 118 0.14 13.95 27.80
CA LYS A 118 0.04 12.58 28.32
C LYS A 118 0.00 11.54 27.18
N GLY A 119 0.78 11.77 26.12
CA GLY A 119 1.23 10.74 25.16
C GLY A 119 0.18 10.17 24.21
N THR A 120 -0.20 10.91 23.17
CA THR A 120 -0.89 10.34 21.99
C THR A 120 0.08 9.91 20.89
N ASP A 121 1.37 9.91 21.18
CA ASP A 121 2.45 9.37 20.35
C ASP A 121 2.98 8.12 21.05
N THR A 122 2.29 7.01 20.84
CA THR A 122 2.58 5.71 21.43
C THR A 122 2.89 4.69 20.34
N VAL A 123 3.21 3.46 20.71
CA VAL A 123 3.42 2.37 19.75
C VAL A 123 2.16 2.09 18.92
N SER A 124 0.98 2.19 19.51
CA SER A 124 -0.26 1.78 18.85
C SER A 124 -1.15 2.96 18.43
N LEU A 125 -0.83 4.18 18.82
CA LEU A 125 -1.67 5.35 18.56
C LEU A 125 -0.78 6.56 18.30
N LYS A 126 -1.03 7.24 17.19
CA LYS A 126 -0.38 8.50 16.81
C LYS A 126 -1.43 9.57 16.55
N LYS A 127 -1.29 10.76 17.12
CA LYS A 127 -2.11 11.91 16.76
C LYS A 127 -1.42 12.73 15.69
N ILE A 128 -1.99 12.73 14.48
CA ILE A 128 -1.49 13.51 13.34
C ILE A 128 -2.44 14.67 13.13
N HIS A 129 -1.96 15.89 13.35
CA HIS A 129 -2.77 17.12 13.30
C HIS A 129 -3.95 17.06 14.30
N ASN A 130 -5.15 16.76 13.82
CA ASN A 130 -6.39 16.65 14.59
C ASN A 130 -7.03 15.25 14.49
N ALA A 131 -6.46 14.35 13.70
CA ALA A 131 -6.93 12.98 13.49
C ALA A 131 -5.99 11.97 14.18
N PHE A 132 -6.44 10.73 14.25
CA PHE A 132 -5.69 9.64 14.87
C PHE A 132 -5.35 8.54 13.86
N LEU A 133 -4.10 8.09 13.91
CA LEU A 133 -3.63 6.87 13.26
C LEU A 133 -3.60 5.77 14.31
N TYR A 134 -4.45 4.77 14.12
CA TYR A 134 -4.59 3.62 14.99
C TYR A 134 -3.82 2.45 14.38
N LEU A 135 -2.75 2.01 15.04
CA LEU A 135 -1.98 0.83 14.66
C LEU A 135 -2.43 -0.34 15.53
N ARG A 136 -2.95 -1.42 14.94
CA ARG A 136 -3.58 -2.53 15.68
C ARG A 136 -3.18 -3.88 15.12
N GLY A 137 -3.07 -4.88 16.01
CA GLY A 137 -2.98 -6.28 15.61
C GLY A 137 -4.36 -6.86 15.33
N ALA A 138 -4.45 -7.73 14.34
CA ALA A 138 -5.67 -8.35 13.83
C ALA A 138 -6.17 -9.53 14.70
N ARG A 139 -5.38 -10.02 15.67
CA ARG A 139 -5.82 -11.13 16.54
C ARG A 139 -7.06 -10.75 17.36
N LEU A 140 -8.12 -11.53 17.21
CA LEU A 140 -9.31 -11.50 18.06
C LEU A 140 -8.95 -12.22 19.37
N SER A 141 -8.69 -11.46 20.43
CA SER A 141 -8.17 -12.00 21.69
C SER A 141 -9.22 -12.17 22.79
N GLN A 142 -10.48 -11.80 22.52
CA GLN A 142 -11.58 -11.97 23.48
C GLN A 142 -12.66 -12.86 22.88
N LYS A 143 -13.21 -13.77 23.68
CA LYS A 143 -14.38 -14.57 23.30
C LYS A 143 -15.53 -14.15 24.22
N ILE A 144 -16.57 -13.54 23.65
CA ILE A 144 -17.80 -13.18 24.38
C ILE A 144 -18.88 -14.13 23.86
N SER A 145 -19.24 -15.15 24.65
CA SER A 145 -20.07 -16.28 24.21
C SER A 145 -19.47 -16.99 22.96
N ASP A 146 -20.24 -17.21 21.91
CA ASP A 146 -19.78 -17.80 20.64
C ASP A 146 -19.20 -16.78 19.65
N VAL A 147 -19.07 -15.51 20.05
CA VAL A 147 -18.55 -14.43 19.22
C VAL A 147 -17.10 -14.11 19.64
N ASN A 148 -16.17 -14.24 18.70
CA ASN A 148 -14.81 -13.74 18.87
C ASN A 148 -14.81 -12.22 18.72
N GLU A 149 -14.10 -11.49 19.58
CA GLU A 149 -14.11 -10.05 19.69
C GLU A 149 -12.69 -9.51 19.83
N SER A 150 -12.50 -8.24 19.48
CA SER A 150 -11.27 -7.50 19.80
C SER A 150 -11.65 -6.19 20.47
N SER A 151 -11.33 -6.06 21.76
CA SER A 151 -11.46 -4.78 22.48
C SER A 151 -10.70 -3.64 21.77
N LYS A 152 -9.65 -3.98 21.01
CA LYS A 152 -8.79 -3.01 20.32
C LYS A 152 -9.37 -2.47 19.01
N LEU A 153 -10.44 -3.09 18.48
CA LEU A 153 -11.17 -2.65 17.27
C LEU A 153 -12.51 -1.98 17.57
N LYS A 154 -12.87 -1.80 18.86
CA LYS A 154 -14.14 -1.18 19.26
C LYS A 154 -14.07 0.35 19.20
N SER A 155 -15.15 0.97 18.71
CA SER A 155 -15.41 2.42 18.79
C SER A 155 -14.34 3.32 18.16
N ILE A 156 -13.76 2.91 17.03
CA ILE A 156 -12.80 3.71 16.26
C ILE A 156 -13.49 4.15 14.95
N PRO A 157 -14.02 5.38 14.84
CA PRO A 157 -14.45 5.91 13.54
C PRO A 157 -13.22 6.31 12.73
N VAL A 158 -13.13 5.90 11.48
CA VAL A 158 -12.02 6.23 10.57
C VAL A 158 -12.52 6.48 9.16
N ASP A 159 -11.73 7.18 8.35
CA ASP A 159 -12.00 7.35 6.91
C ASP A 159 -11.41 6.21 6.07
N ARG A 160 -10.35 5.58 6.59
CA ARG A 160 -9.55 4.58 5.89
C ARG A 160 -9.17 3.40 6.78
N VAL A 161 -9.21 2.21 6.21
CA VAL A 161 -8.67 0.98 6.81
C VAL A 161 -7.65 0.33 5.88
N ILE A 162 -6.49 -0.02 6.43
CA ILE A 162 -5.44 -0.79 5.75
C ILE A 162 -5.33 -2.14 6.43
N PHE A 163 -5.38 -3.21 5.64
CA PHE A 163 -5.15 -4.59 6.05
C PHE A 163 -3.80 -5.04 5.48
N ASP A 164 -2.74 -4.91 6.28
CA ASP A 164 -1.39 -5.29 5.87
C ASP A 164 -1.10 -6.74 6.25
N GLU A 165 -0.55 -7.50 5.30
CA GLU A 165 -0.43 -8.96 5.35
C GLU A 165 -1.79 -9.64 5.65
N VAL A 166 -2.81 -9.27 4.85
CA VAL A 166 -4.21 -9.73 5.01
C VAL A 166 -4.38 -11.25 4.98
N ASP A 167 -3.46 -11.98 4.36
CA ASP A 167 -3.40 -13.45 4.35
C ASP A 167 -3.32 -14.06 5.76
N HIS A 168 -2.89 -13.29 6.76
CA HIS A 168 -2.84 -13.69 8.17
C HIS A 168 -4.02 -13.17 9.00
N MET A 169 -5.08 -12.68 8.36
CA MET A 169 -6.28 -12.16 9.03
C MET A 169 -7.51 -13.02 8.73
N SER A 170 -8.40 -13.15 9.72
CA SER A 170 -9.68 -13.83 9.50
C SER A 170 -10.70 -12.89 8.84
N GLU A 171 -11.65 -13.47 8.12
CA GLU A 171 -12.76 -12.71 7.51
C GLU A 171 -13.60 -11.93 8.54
N ASP A 172 -13.70 -12.44 9.77
CA ASP A 172 -14.39 -11.77 10.88
C ASP A 172 -13.68 -10.48 11.29
N VAL A 173 -12.34 -10.46 11.30
CA VAL A 173 -11.55 -9.23 11.54
C VAL A 173 -11.81 -8.20 10.45
N ILE A 174 -11.81 -8.64 9.18
CA ILE A 174 -12.08 -7.78 8.03
C ILE A 174 -13.48 -7.17 8.16
N ALA A 175 -14.51 -8.00 8.38
CA ALA A 175 -15.88 -7.53 8.56
C ALA A 175 -16.03 -6.51 9.71
N LYS A 176 -15.37 -6.75 10.85
CA LYS A 176 -15.41 -5.84 12.01
C LYS A 176 -14.71 -4.51 11.76
N ALA A 177 -13.58 -4.55 11.05
CA ALA A 177 -12.84 -3.36 10.67
C ALA A 177 -13.59 -2.53 9.62
N ARG A 178 -14.33 -3.17 8.70
CA ARG A 178 -15.23 -2.46 7.77
C ARG A 178 -16.30 -1.63 8.46
N GLY A 179 -16.83 -2.12 9.58
CA GLY A 179 -17.76 -1.36 10.42
C GLY A 179 -17.18 -0.07 11.02
N ARG A 180 -15.87 0.19 10.90
CA ARG A 180 -15.21 1.39 11.43
C ARG A 180 -15.26 2.60 10.49
N TYR A 181 -15.38 2.36 9.19
CA TYR A 181 -15.48 3.43 8.20
C TYR A 181 -16.89 3.59 7.62
N TYR A 182 -17.88 2.81 8.06
CA TYR A 182 -19.20 2.76 7.43
C TYR A 182 -19.88 4.14 7.33
N ASP A 183 -19.74 4.97 8.38
CA ASP A 183 -20.30 6.33 8.41
C ASP A 183 -19.37 7.40 7.80
N SER A 184 -18.20 7.02 7.29
CA SER A 184 -17.32 7.92 6.54
C SER A 184 -17.84 8.15 5.13
N PRO A 185 -17.73 9.38 4.59
CA PRO A 185 -17.98 9.62 3.16
C PRO A 185 -16.91 9.00 2.24
N TRP A 186 -15.71 8.72 2.76
CA TRP A 186 -14.56 8.20 2.00
C TRP A 186 -14.60 6.68 1.88
N GLN A 187 -14.78 5.98 3.00
CA GLN A 187 -14.87 4.52 3.07
C GLN A 187 -13.68 3.82 2.38
N GLU A 188 -12.46 4.33 2.58
CA GLU A 188 -11.26 3.82 1.94
C GLU A 188 -10.83 2.49 2.55
N GLU A 189 -10.57 1.51 1.69
CA GLU A 189 -10.15 0.17 2.07
C GLU A 189 -8.95 -0.28 1.23
N VAL A 190 -7.89 -0.70 1.92
CA VAL A 190 -6.66 -1.16 1.28
C VAL A 190 -6.31 -2.56 1.80
N PHE A 191 -6.06 -3.47 0.87
CA PHE A 191 -5.57 -4.81 1.18
C PHE A 191 -4.17 -5.01 0.65
N ILE A 192 -3.25 -5.46 1.48
CA ILE A 192 -1.89 -5.81 1.06
C ILE A 192 -1.60 -7.22 1.55
N GLY A 193 -0.99 -8.05 0.71
CA GLY A 193 -0.58 -9.38 1.15
C GLY A 193 0.29 -10.10 0.14
N ASN A 194 1.00 -11.10 0.65
CA ASN A 194 1.66 -12.12 -0.17
C ASN A 194 0.77 -13.36 -0.19
N PRO A 195 0.25 -13.77 -1.37
CA PRO A 195 -0.76 -14.83 -1.45
C PRO A 195 -0.22 -16.16 -0.90
N ILE A 196 -0.89 -16.70 0.13
CA ILE A 196 -0.52 -18.00 0.73
C ILE A 196 -1.42 -19.13 0.19
N ILE A 197 -2.73 -18.89 0.16
CA ILE A 197 -3.73 -19.90 -0.20
C ILE A 197 -4.66 -19.33 -1.28
N PRO A 198 -4.80 -19.98 -2.45
CA PRO A 198 -5.74 -19.57 -3.48
C PRO A 198 -7.18 -19.45 -2.93
N GLY A 199 -7.88 -18.39 -3.32
CA GLY A 199 -9.25 -18.07 -2.90
C GLY A 199 -9.40 -17.50 -1.49
N LEU A 200 -8.30 -17.28 -0.76
CA LEU A 200 -8.28 -16.67 0.57
C LEU A 200 -7.39 -15.41 0.58
N GLY A 201 -7.41 -14.66 1.69
CA GLY A 201 -6.49 -13.55 1.93
C GLY A 201 -6.48 -12.54 0.79
N ILE A 202 -5.29 -12.19 0.32
CA ILE A 202 -5.12 -11.21 -0.77
C ILE A 202 -5.60 -11.75 -2.11
N ASP A 203 -5.51 -13.06 -2.36
CA ASP A 203 -5.98 -13.68 -3.60
C ASP A 203 -7.48 -13.51 -3.77
N LYS A 204 -8.24 -13.69 -2.68
CA LYS A 204 -9.68 -13.41 -2.67
C LYS A 204 -10.03 -11.96 -3.00
N GLN A 205 -9.23 -10.99 -2.53
CA GLN A 205 -9.47 -9.58 -2.83
C GLN A 205 -9.10 -9.28 -4.28
N TRP A 206 -7.97 -9.80 -4.74
CA TRP A 206 -7.52 -9.69 -6.12
C TRP A 206 -8.55 -10.23 -7.11
N GLN A 207 -9.13 -11.40 -6.87
CA GLN A 207 -10.17 -11.98 -7.72
C GLN A 207 -11.41 -11.09 -7.87
N LYS A 208 -11.72 -10.26 -6.86
CA LYS A 208 -12.84 -9.30 -6.87
C LYS A 208 -12.50 -7.95 -7.52
N SER A 209 -11.24 -7.73 -7.89
CA SER A 209 -10.74 -6.47 -8.44
C SER A 209 -10.80 -6.43 -9.97
N ASP A 210 -10.26 -5.37 -10.57
CA ASP A 210 -9.99 -5.26 -12.01
C ASP A 210 -8.72 -6.00 -12.50
N GLN A 211 -7.99 -6.65 -11.59
CA GLN A 211 -6.89 -7.58 -11.87
C GLN A 211 -5.79 -6.98 -12.78
N ARG A 212 -5.08 -5.94 -12.31
CA ARG A 212 -4.02 -5.28 -13.09
C ARG A 212 -2.66 -5.95 -12.99
N HIS A 213 -2.10 -6.26 -14.14
CA HIS A 213 -0.72 -6.73 -14.27
C HIS A 213 0.20 -5.60 -14.73
N TRP A 214 1.49 -5.67 -14.36
CA TRP A 214 2.50 -4.71 -14.78
C TRP A 214 3.10 -5.11 -16.14
N TRP A 215 2.72 -4.39 -17.19
CA TRP A 215 3.16 -4.66 -18.55
C TRP A 215 4.27 -3.72 -18.97
N ARG A 216 5.44 -4.28 -19.28
CA ARG A 216 6.64 -3.54 -19.70
C ARG A 216 6.71 -3.48 -21.22
N LYS A 217 6.83 -2.28 -21.78
CA LYS A 217 7.04 -2.10 -23.22
C LYS A 217 8.51 -2.35 -23.56
N CYS A 218 8.78 -3.32 -24.42
CA CYS A 218 10.14 -3.59 -24.87
C CYS A 218 10.65 -2.48 -25.79
N SER A 219 11.73 -1.80 -25.40
CA SER A 219 12.38 -0.76 -26.21
C SER A 219 12.94 -1.27 -27.55
N SER A 220 13.19 -2.58 -27.65
CA SER A 220 13.81 -3.19 -28.84
C SER A 220 12.82 -3.66 -29.91
N CYS A 221 11.60 -4.08 -29.53
CA CYS A 221 10.59 -4.57 -30.48
C CYS A 221 9.23 -3.88 -30.37
N GLY A 222 9.05 -2.99 -29.40
CA GLY A 222 7.81 -2.24 -29.16
C GLY A 222 6.66 -3.04 -28.56
N LYS A 223 6.79 -4.37 -28.43
CA LYS A 223 5.76 -5.24 -27.84
C LYS A 223 5.83 -5.25 -26.32
N PHE A 224 4.68 -5.51 -25.68
CA PHE A 224 4.57 -5.59 -24.23
C PHE A 224 4.93 -6.97 -23.68
N THR A 225 5.39 -7.01 -22.43
CA THR A 225 5.67 -8.22 -21.68
C THR A 225 5.28 -8.01 -20.21
N CYS A 226 4.42 -8.88 -19.70
CA CYS A 226 4.17 -9.00 -18.27
C CYS A 226 5.03 -10.16 -17.74
N ALA A 227 5.86 -9.87 -16.74
CA ALA A 227 6.81 -10.84 -16.19
C ALA A 227 6.09 -11.96 -15.46
N GLU A 228 5.07 -11.60 -14.66
CA GLU A 228 4.26 -12.51 -13.86
C GLU A 228 3.62 -13.60 -14.71
N LEU A 229 2.98 -13.20 -15.82
CA LEU A 229 2.32 -14.12 -16.73
C LEU A 229 3.33 -14.94 -17.55
N PHE A 230 4.41 -14.29 -18.02
CA PHE A 230 5.42 -14.97 -18.81
C PHE A 230 6.20 -16.01 -17.99
N PHE A 231 6.52 -15.70 -16.73
CA PHE A 231 7.21 -16.61 -15.83
C PHE A 231 6.39 -17.88 -15.55
N ILE A 232 5.06 -17.77 -15.43
CA ILE A 232 4.17 -18.94 -15.26
C ILE A 232 4.19 -19.82 -16.53
N GLU A 233 4.24 -19.21 -17.70
CA GLU A 233 4.22 -19.92 -18.99
C GLU A 233 5.56 -20.58 -19.33
N ASP A 234 6.67 -19.87 -19.11
CA ASP A 234 8.00 -20.26 -19.56
C ASP A 234 9.09 -19.55 -18.70
N PRO A 235 9.38 -20.08 -17.49
CA PRO A 235 10.29 -19.44 -16.54
C PRO A 235 11.73 -19.37 -17.05
N GLU A 236 12.17 -20.36 -17.80
CA GLU A 236 13.53 -20.42 -18.38
C GLU A 236 13.75 -19.29 -19.38
N ARG A 237 12.75 -18.98 -20.22
CA ARG A 237 12.84 -17.88 -21.18
C ARG A 237 12.49 -16.53 -20.57
N CYS A 238 11.76 -16.50 -19.46
CA CYS A 238 11.45 -15.26 -18.74
C CYS A 238 12.69 -14.64 -18.08
N VAL A 239 13.61 -15.48 -17.60
CA VAL A 239 14.84 -15.03 -16.93
C VAL A 239 16.03 -15.20 -17.86
N GLY A 240 16.39 -14.13 -18.55
CA GLY A 240 17.63 -14.08 -19.32
C GLY A 240 18.85 -13.87 -18.41
N ILE A 241 20.03 -14.30 -18.85
CA ILE A 241 21.30 -14.14 -18.12
C ILE A 241 22.23 -13.21 -18.92
N ARG A 242 22.77 -12.18 -18.27
CA ARG A 242 23.79 -11.29 -18.83
C ARG A 242 25.17 -11.95 -18.79
N SER A 243 26.14 -11.38 -19.50
CA SER A 243 27.52 -11.90 -19.54
C SER A 243 28.22 -11.91 -18.18
N ASP A 244 27.79 -11.07 -17.24
CA ASP A 244 28.30 -11.00 -15.87
C ASP A 244 27.61 -11.99 -14.90
N GLY A 245 26.67 -12.80 -15.41
CA GLY A 245 25.91 -13.78 -14.63
C GLY A 245 24.66 -13.21 -13.95
N THR A 246 24.37 -11.91 -14.08
CA THR A 246 23.15 -11.32 -13.51
C THR A 246 21.90 -11.65 -14.34
N GLY A 247 20.78 -11.88 -13.67
CA GLY A 247 19.50 -12.14 -14.32
C GLY A 247 18.80 -10.85 -14.81
N TYR A 248 17.96 -10.99 -15.82
CA TYR A 248 17.08 -9.94 -16.31
C TYR A 248 15.73 -10.49 -16.78
N ILE A 249 14.69 -9.66 -16.75
CA ILE A 249 13.38 -10.00 -17.31
C ILE A 249 13.47 -9.89 -18.83
N ALA A 250 13.34 -11.00 -19.52
CA ALA A 250 13.39 -11.03 -20.98
C ALA A 250 12.02 -10.73 -21.60
N CYS A 251 12.04 -10.02 -22.72
CA CYS A 251 10.83 -9.79 -23.52
C CYS A 251 10.32 -11.13 -24.08
N LYS A 252 9.05 -11.45 -23.82
CA LYS A 252 8.38 -12.66 -24.35
C LYS A 252 8.46 -12.79 -25.87
N ASN A 253 8.65 -11.68 -26.58
CA ASN A 253 8.61 -11.66 -28.05
C ASN A 253 9.99 -11.73 -28.72
N CYS A 254 11.03 -11.15 -28.13
CA CYS A 254 12.35 -11.06 -28.78
C CYS A 254 13.53 -11.42 -27.87
N GLY A 255 13.28 -11.79 -26.61
CA GLY A 255 14.31 -12.18 -25.64
C GLY A 255 15.14 -11.03 -25.06
N ARG A 256 15.03 -9.80 -25.59
CA ARG A 256 15.78 -8.65 -25.06
C ARG A 256 15.22 -8.15 -23.74
N GLU A 257 16.09 -7.57 -22.92
CA GLU A 257 15.74 -7.04 -21.60
C GLU A 257 14.60 -6.02 -21.64
N VAL A 258 13.69 -6.11 -20.67
CA VAL A 258 12.65 -5.12 -20.41
C VAL A 258 12.85 -4.49 -19.03
N PHE A 259 12.56 -3.20 -18.92
CA PHE A 259 12.83 -2.42 -17.71
C PHE A 259 11.53 -2.05 -16.98
N ILE A 260 11.61 -1.87 -15.66
CA ILE A 260 10.46 -1.48 -14.83
C ILE A 260 9.92 -0.10 -15.27
N LYS A 261 10.82 0.86 -15.54
CA LYS A 261 10.48 2.22 -15.97
C LYS A 261 9.63 2.33 -17.23
N ASP A 262 9.64 1.29 -18.06
CA ASP A 262 8.88 1.24 -19.32
C ASP A 262 7.53 0.52 -19.14
N GLY A 263 7.07 0.40 -17.89
CA GLY A 263 5.88 -0.34 -17.52
C GLY A 263 4.63 0.50 -17.25
N GLU A 264 3.48 -0.17 -17.36
CA GLU A 264 2.17 0.38 -17.01
C GLU A 264 1.26 -0.73 -16.45
N TRP A 265 0.35 -0.35 -15.56
CA TRP A 265 -0.68 -1.26 -15.05
C TRP A 265 -1.82 -1.39 -16.06
N GLN A 266 -2.11 -2.62 -16.50
CA GLN A 266 -3.25 -2.87 -17.39
C GLN A 266 -4.28 -3.77 -16.71
N PRO A 267 -5.54 -3.33 -16.55
CA PRO A 267 -6.61 -4.13 -15.97
C PRO A 267 -7.09 -5.20 -16.93
N GLU A 268 -7.25 -6.42 -16.41
CA GLU A 268 -7.85 -7.53 -17.14
C GLU A 268 -9.39 -7.46 -17.11
N LEU A 269 -9.96 -7.11 -15.95
CA LEU A 269 -11.41 -7.03 -15.73
C LEU A 269 -11.87 -5.57 -15.56
N LYS A 270 -11.86 -4.81 -16.66
CA LYS A 270 -12.16 -3.36 -16.66
C LYS A 270 -13.45 -2.98 -15.95
N ASP A 271 -14.49 -3.80 -16.05
CA ASP A 271 -15.79 -3.54 -15.42
C ASP A 271 -15.72 -3.44 -13.89
N ASN A 272 -14.72 -4.08 -13.26
CA ASN A 272 -14.50 -4.03 -11.82
C ASN A 272 -13.71 -2.79 -11.37
N THR A 273 -13.19 -1.95 -12.28
CA THR A 273 -12.31 -0.81 -11.96
C THR A 273 -12.95 0.16 -10.97
N ASN A 274 -14.26 0.39 -11.11
CA ASN A 274 -15.01 1.29 -10.22
C ASN A 274 -15.26 0.69 -8.83
N TYR A 275 -15.24 -0.63 -8.72
CA TYR A 275 -15.43 -1.33 -7.45
C TYR A 275 -14.13 -1.43 -6.65
N MET A 276 -13.05 -1.90 -7.28
CA MET A 276 -11.73 -2.07 -6.66
C MET A 276 -10.63 -2.21 -7.73
N ARG A 277 -9.55 -1.44 -7.57
CA ARG A 277 -8.33 -1.65 -8.36
C ARG A 277 -7.43 -2.67 -7.71
N GLY A 278 -7.04 -3.71 -8.44
CA GLY A 278 -6.09 -4.71 -7.94
C GLY A 278 -4.78 -4.56 -8.65
N TYR A 279 -3.67 -4.63 -7.91
CA TYR A 279 -2.31 -4.63 -8.45
C TYR A 279 -1.61 -5.95 -8.08
N ARG A 280 -1.12 -6.68 -9.08
CA ARG A 280 -0.32 -7.90 -8.88
C ARG A 280 1.10 -7.64 -9.30
N TRP A 281 2.01 -7.66 -8.34
CA TRP A 281 3.41 -7.31 -8.54
C TRP A 281 4.33 -8.42 -8.03
N SER A 282 5.27 -8.85 -8.85
CA SER A 282 6.46 -9.57 -8.41
C SER A 282 7.69 -9.14 -9.20
N GLN A 283 8.87 -9.15 -8.57
CA GLN A 283 10.15 -8.88 -9.20
C GLN A 283 10.89 -10.16 -9.56
#